data_AF-A0A9D4T7H6-F1
#
_entry.id   AF-A0A9D4T7H6-F1
#
_cell.length_a   1.000
_cell.length_b   1.000
_cell.length_c   1.000
_cell.angle_alpha   90.00
_cell.angle_beta   90.00
_cell.angle_gamma   90.00
#
_symmetry.space_group_name_H-M   'P 1'
#
loop_
_entity.id
_entity.type
_entity.pdbx_description
1 polymer ?
#
loop_
_entity_poly.entity_id
_entity_poly.type
_entity_poly.pdbx_seq_one_letter_code
_entity_poly.pdbx_strand_id
1 'polypeptide(L)'
;MEIVDGEAISPEEANGPGWITAYNRKPSKSKAKQPQDARPASTRGRRRNGGRTTGPRGAYERLVATSRLPQLPRDTYRIIVRPRDGLNVAKITPVQFEQSLAMAAALAPQDLTEDSICPNVTQNIFVVCTPSERNARAYTTVQQLRLRDTLYRVAVYPAPLDDTCKGVIRGIDLDLNDNQLRELIVTKRNPSALEVKRIKNTPAVTILFQGMQVPNYVYCGASIVRCTLFRRHTEVCYNCGNLGHRADVCPNPNTTWCRTCGLKTPPENHQCKPHCTLCGGPHPTADKD
;
A
#
# COMPACT_ATOMS: atom_id res chain seq x y z
N MET A 1 8.10 -29.42 15.25
CA MET A 1 7.96 -28.26 14.33
C MET A 1 7.98 -27.04 15.23
N GLU A 2 9.15 -26.43 15.43
CA GLU A 2 9.27 -25.24 16.28
C GLU A 2 8.55 -24.08 15.59
N ILE A 3 7.51 -23.58 16.24
CA ILE A 3 6.82 -22.35 15.84
C ILE A 3 7.74 -21.23 16.29
N VAL A 4 8.33 -20.52 15.32
CA VAL A 4 9.17 -19.34 15.60
C VAL A 4 8.24 -18.13 15.62
N ASP A 5 8.10 -17.51 16.80
CA ASP A 5 7.17 -16.41 17.06
C ASP A 5 7.40 -15.20 16.12
N GLY A 6 6.37 -14.83 15.36
CA GLY A 6 6.41 -13.71 14.41
C GLY A 6 6.22 -12.33 15.05
N GLU A 7 6.60 -11.28 14.32
CA GLU A 7 6.37 -9.89 14.74
C GLU A 7 4.89 -9.48 14.53
N ALA A 8 4.31 -8.75 15.49
CA ALA A 8 2.94 -8.25 15.42
C ALA A 8 2.82 -7.07 14.44
N ILE A 9 1.71 -7.03 13.71
CA ILE A 9 1.49 -6.13 12.57
C ILE A 9 0.48 -5.06 12.93
N SER A 10 0.80 -3.79 12.61
CA SER A 10 -0.21 -2.73 12.72
C SER A 10 -1.10 -2.73 11.46
N PRO A 11 -2.39 -2.39 11.57
CA PRO A 11 -3.35 -2.43 10.44
C PRO A 11 -3.00 -1.60 9.19
N GLU A 12 -1.87 -0.89 9.17
CA GLU A 12 -1.52 0.13 8.18
C GLU A 12 -0.54 -0.38 7.08
N GLU A 13 -0.09 -1.64 7.15
CA GLU A 13 1.11 -2.11 6.43
C GLU A 13 0.87 -3.00 5.18
N ALA A 14 -0.38 -3.21 4.73
CA ALA A 14 -0.77 -4.32 3.84
C ALA A 14 -1.15 -3.98 2.36
N ASN A 15 -0.33 -3.34 1.50
CA ASN A 15 -0.75 -3.05 0.10
C ASN A 15 0.29 -3.33 -1.03
N GLY A 16 -0.09 -4.10 -2.07
CA GLY A 16 0.64 -4.39 -3.34
C GLY A 16 -0.30 -4.94 -4.43
N PRO A 17 0.15 -5.57 -5.54
CA PRO A 17 -0.73 -5.86 -6.69
C PRO A 17 -0.73 -7.31 -7.24
N GLY A 18 -0.93 -8.35 -6.42
CA GLY A 18 -0.87 -9.77 -6.85
C GLY A 18 -2.10 -10.63 -6.53
N TRP A 19 -3.24 -10.03 -6.15
CA TRP A 19 -4.10 -10.67 -5.14
C TRP A 19 -5.37 -11.37 -5.61
N ILE A 20 -5.75 -11.30 -6.89
CA ILE A 20 -6.99 -11.95 -7.36
C ILE A 20 -6.95 -13.47 -7.09
N THR A 21 -5.80 -14.11 -7.26
CA THR A 21 -5.66 -15.57 -7.07
C THR A 21 -5.83 -16.01 -5.61
N ALA A 22 -5.61 -15.13 -4.63
CA ALA A 22 -5.71 -15.45 -3.20
C ALA A 22 -7.17 -15.60 -2.73
N TYR A 23 -8.13 -14.93 -3.40
CA TYR A 23 -9.55 -15.00 -3.04
C TYR A 23 -10.13 -16.41 -3.18
N ASN A 24 -9.62 -17.19 -4.15
CA ASN A 24 -10.16 -18.50 -4.51
C ASN A 24 -9.61 -19.65 -3.65
N ARG A 25 -8.71 -19.38 -2.71
CA ARG A 25 -8.12 -20.37 -1.80
C ARG A 25 -8.67 -20.20 -0.37
N LYS A 26 -9.98 -20.29 -0.16
CA LYS A 26 -10.55 -20.48 1.19
C LYS A 26 -10.61 -21.99 1.50
N PRO A 27 -9.90 -22.50 2.53
CA PRO A 27 -10.33 -23.72 3.19
C PRO A 27 -11.58 -23.43 4.05
N SER A 28 -12.47 -24.40 4.15
CA SER A 28 -13.72 -24.32 4.93
C SER A 28 -13.45 -23.92 6.38
N LYS A 29 -14.16 -22.90 6.87
CA LYS A 29 -14.02 -22.38 8.24
C LYS A 29 -14.49 -23.43 9.26
N SER A 30 -13.57 -24.00 10.04
CA SER A 30 -13.90 -24.61 11.33
C SER A 30 -14.15 -23.52 12.38
N LYS A 31 -15.32 -23.54 13.02
CA LYS A 31 -15.79 -22.58 14.03
C LYS A 31 -14.81 -22.49 15.22
N ALA A 32 -14.30 -21.28 15.50
CA ALA A 32 -13.61 -20.98 16.76
C ALA A 32 -14.42 -19.94 17.57
N LYS A 33 -14.60 -20.25 18.86
CA LYS A 33 -15.41 -19.54 19.86
C LYS A 33 -14.81 -18.17 20.23
N GLN A 34 -15.69 -17.19 20.49
CA GLN A 34 -15.35 -15.87 21.05
C GLN A 34 -14.91 -15.98 22.52
N PRO A 35 -13.94 -15.16 22.98
CA PRO A 35 -13.81 -14.80 24.39
C PRO A 35 -14.45 -13.44 24.67
N GLN A 36 -15.11 -13.40 25.83
CA GLN A 36 -15.88 -12.31 26.41
C GLN A 36 -14.99 -11.27 27.13
N ASP A 37 -15.53 -10.05 27.19
CA ASP A 37 -15.25 -8.88 28.05
C ASP A 37 -14.08 -8.88 29.06
N ALA A 38 -13.27 -7.80 28.98
CA ALA A 38 -12.89 -6.97 30.15
C ALA A 38 -12.24 -5.63 29.72
N ARG A 39 -12.77 -4.50 30.18
CA ARG A 39 -12.10 -3.17 30.21
C ARG A 39 -11.57 -2.90 31.65
N PRO A 40 -10.99 -1.71 31.97
CA PRO A 40 -9.58 -1.36 31.82
C PRO A 40 -8.94 -0.94 33.16
N ALA A 41 -7.60 -0.84 33.25
CA ALA A 41 -6.96 -0.12 34.35
C ALA A 41 -5.75 0.70 33.88
N SER A 42 -5.85 2.00 34.15
CA SER A 42 -4.80 2.99 33.98
C SER A 42 -3.73 2.87 35.06
N THR A 43 -2.46 3.07 34.72
CA THR A 43 -1.50 3.67 35.66
C THR A 43 -0.50 4.54 34.90
N ARG A 44 -0.46 5.82 35.30
CA ARG A 44 0.48 6.85 34.83
C ARG A 44 1.86 6.58 35.39
N GLY A 45 2.80 6.19 34.53
CA GLY A 45 4.24 6.12 34.84
C GLY A 45 4.98 7.33 34.29
N ARG A 46 5.35 8.26 35.19
CA ARG A 46 6.14 9.47 34.95
C ARG A 46 7.55 9.10 34.43
N ARG A 47 7.89 9.46 33.19
CA ARG A 47 9.27 9.34 32.66
C ARG A 47 9.91 10.71 32.43
N ARG A 48 11.12 10.84 32.97
CA ARG A 48 11.99 12.01 33.03
C ARG A 48 12.38 12.54 31.64
N ASN A 49 12.46 13.87 31.57
CA ASN A 49 13.04 14.65 30.47
C ASN A 49 14.48 14.21 30.17
N GLY A 50 14.69 13.71 28.95
CA GLY A 50 15.98 13.67 28.28
C GLY A 50 15.78 14.29 26.89
N GLY A 51 16.53 15.35 26.60
CA GLY A 51 16.33 16.24 25.45
C GLY A 51 16.20 15.48 24.13
N ARG A 52 15.01 15.57 23.52
CA ARG A 52 14.77 15.18 22.13
C ARG A 52 14.69 16.45 21.32
N THR A 53 15.60 16.59 20.37
CA THR A 53 15.51 17.54 19.27
C THR A 53 14.11 17.49 18.66
N THR A 54 13.39 18.60 18.73
CA THR A 54 12.03 18.80 18.24
C THR A 54 12.04 18.93 16.71
N GLY A 55 12.21 17.81 16.01
CA GLY A 55 11.87 17.63 14.59
C GLY A 55 10.44 17.04 14.42
N PRO A 56 9.77 17.20 13.26
CA PRO A 56 8.34 17.09 13.06
C PRO A 56 7.90 15.62 12.94
N ARG A 57 7.84 14.90 14.07
CA ARG A 57 7.00 13.68 14.19
C ARG A 57 5.57 13.90 13.68
N GLY A 58 5.06 15.13 13.83
CA GLY A 58 3.74 15.52 13.37
C GLY A 58 3.52 15.51 11.84
N ALA A 59 4.55 15.56 10.99
CA ALA A 59 4.34 15.49 9.54
C ALA A 59 3.99 14.07 9.09
N TYR A 60 4.76 13.08 9.56
CA TYR A 60 4.48 11.66 9.33
C TYR A 60 3.17 11.24 9.97
N GLU A 61 2.91 11.60 11.24
CA GLU A 61 1.67 11.25 11.94
C GLU A 61 0.42 11.83 11.25
N ARG A 62 0.47 13.10 10.84
CA ARG A 62 -0.62 13.71 10.06
C ARG A 62 -0.82 13.01 8.73
N LEU A 63 0.26 12.61 8.06
CA LEU A 63 0.16 11.90 6.81
C LEU A 63 -0.50 10.53 6.97
N VAL A 64 -0.11 9.77 8.00
CA VAL A 64 -0.74 8.50 8.34
C VAL A 64 -2.23 8.72 8.60
N ALA A 65 -2.57 9.69 9.46
CA ALA A 65 -3.96 9.99 9.79
C ALA A 65 -4.81 10.38 8.56
N THR A 66 -4.29 11.25 7.69
CA THR A 66 -4.98 11.71 6.47
C THR A 66 -5.00 10.68 5.34
N SER A 67 -4.18 9.63 5.42
CA SER A 67 -4.19 8.51 4.48
C SER A 67 -5.16 7.40 4.89
N ARG A 68 -5.73 7.44 6.10
CA ARG A 68 -6.67 6.42 6.58
C ARG A 68 -7.98 6.52 5.80
N LEU A 69 -8.38 5.38 5.26
CA LEU A 69 -9.70 5.21 4.66
C LEU A 69 -10.75 5.06 5.76
N PRO A 70 -12.03 5.39 5.47
CA PRO A 70 -13.14 4.97 6.32
C PRO A 70 -13.16 3.44 6.47
N GLN A 71 -13.95 2.95 7.41
CA GLN A 71 -14.19 1.51 7.53
C GLN A 71 -14.84 1.02 6.24
N LEU A 72 -14.09 0.26 5.45
CA LEU A 72 -14.54 -0.31 4.19
C LEU A 72 -15.35 -1.59 4.45
N PRO A 73 -16.28 -1.97 3.56
CA PRO A 73 -16.97 -3.25 3.63
C PRO A 73 -15.99 -4.42 3.76
N ARG A 74 -16.21 -5.28 4.74
CA ARG A 74 -15.45 -6.54 4.92
C ARG A 74 -15.88 -7.56 3.88
N ASP A 75 -15.03 -8.56 3.66
CA ASP A 75 -15.33 -9.70 2.76
C ASP A 75 -15.69 -9.28 1.31
N THR A 76 -15.19 -8.13 0.86
CA THR A 76 -15.33 -7.66 -0.53
C THR A 76 -13.99 -7.69 -1.25
N TYR A 77 -14.04 -7.78 -2.58
CA TYR A 77 -12.88 -7.50 -3.41
C TYR A 77 -12.54 -6.02 -3.30
N ARG A 78 -11.30 -5.72 -2.93
CA ARG A 78 -10.75 -4.38 -2.94
C ARG A 78 -9.98 -4.15 -4.20
N ILE A 79 -10.35 -3.15 -4.99
CA ILE A 79 -9.68 -2.76 -6.22
C ILE A 79 -9.10 -1.38 -6.03
N ILE A 80 -7.79 -1.24 -6.23
CA ILE A 80 -7.09 0.04 -6.20
C ILE A 80 -7.03 0.59 -7.62
N VAL A 81 -7.53 1.82 -7.79
CA VAL A 81 -7.41 2.57 -9.04
C VAL A 81 -6.39 3.69 -8.84
N ARG A 82 -5.28 3.58 -9.56
CA ARG A 82 -4.20 4.57 -9.58
C ARG A 82 -4.27 5.40 -10.84
N PRO A 83 -4.75 6.65 -10.77
CA PRO A 83 -4.78 7.48 -11.95
C PRO A 83 -3.39 8.00 -12.33
N ARG A 84 -3.23 8.30 -13.62
CA ARG A 84 -2.03 8.85 -14.24
C ARG A 84 -2.30 10.25 -14.78
N ASP A 85 -1.29 10.82 -15.44
CA ASP A 85 -1.43 11.99 -16.29
C ASP A 85 -1.95 13.24 -15.56
N GLY A 86 -1.61 13.37 -14.28
CA GLY A 86 -1.96 14.56 -13.49
C GLY A 86 -3.41 14.61 -12.99
N LEU A 87 -4.18 13.52 -13.09
CA LEU A 87 -5.51 13.51 -12.48
C LEU A 87 -5.42 13.79 -10.98
N ASN A 88 -6.18 14.78 -10.52
CA ASN A 88 -6.26 15.14 -9.12
C ASN A 88 -7.57 14.62 -8.53
N VAL A 89 -7.48 13.57 -7.71
CA VAL A 89 -8.63 12.91 -7.06
C VAL A 89 -9.43 13.89 -6.22
N ALA A 90 -8.81 14.89 -5.61
CA ALA A 90 -9.51 15.89 -4.80
C ALA A 90 -10.44 16.81 -5.64
N LYS A 91 -10.30 16.82 -6.97
CA LYS A 91 -11.12 17.64 -7.89
C LYS A 91 -12.25 16.85 -8.56
N ILE A 92 -12.36 15.55 -8.27
CA ILE A 92 -13.33 14.64 -8.90
C ILE A 92 -14.32 14.17 -7.83
N THR A 93 -15.61 14.24 -8.12
CA THR A 93 -16.62 13.69 -7.21
C THR A 93 -16.65 12.16 -7.31
N PRO A 94 -16.96 11.44 -6.22
CA PRO A 94 -17.07 9.98 -6.26
C PRO A 94 -18.06 9.48 -7.34
N VAL A 95 -19.19 10.17 -7.51
CA VAL A 95 -20.21 9.85 -8.53
C VAL A 95 -19.68 10.01 -9.96
N GLN A 96 -18.94 11.09 -10.25
CA GLN A 96 -18.33 11.29 -11.57
C GLN A 96 -17.32 10.18 -11.88
N PHE A 97 -16.54 9.77 -10.88
CA PHE A 97 -15.59 8.68 -11.02
C PHE A 97 -16.28 7.33 -11.21
N GLU A 98 -17.31 7.03 -10.41
CA GLU A 98 -18.13 5.82 -10.51
C GLU A 98 -18.67 5.62 -11.92
N GLN A 99 -19.35 6.62 -12.47
CA GLN A 99 -19.94 6.55 -13.80
C GLN A 99 -18.87 6.30 -14.86
N SER A 100 -17.75 7.04 -14.80
CA SER A 100 -16.65 6.82 -15.74
C SER A 100 -16.03 5.44 -15.62
N LEU A 101 -15.88 4.92 -14.40
CA LEU A 101 -15.29 3.60 -14.15
C LEU A 101 -16.22 2.48 -14.63
N ALA A 102 -17.52 2.58 -14.31
CA ALA A 102 -18.53 1.63 -14.75
C ALA A 102 -18.63 1.56 -16.28
N MET A 103 -18.66 2.73 -16.94
CA MET A 103 -18.65 2.80 -18.40
C MET A 103 -17.40 2.15 -18.98
N ALA A 104 -16.21 2.44 -18.43
CA ALA A 104 -14.96 1.85 -18.90
C ALA A 104 -14.87 0.34 -18.64
N ALA A 105 -15.51 -0.15 -17.57
CA ALA A 105 -15.60 -1.57 -17.22
C ALA A 105 -16.77 -2.30 -17.93
N ALA A 106 -17.56 -1.59 -18.74
CA ALA A 106 -18.78 -2.11 -19.38
C ALA A 106 -19.78 -2.74 -18.38
N LEU A 107 -19.95 -2.12 -17.21
CA LEU A 107 -20.91 -2.53 -16.18
C LEU A 107 -22.17 -1.65 -16.22
N ALA A 108 -23.34 -2.28 -16.10
CA ALA A 108 -24.62 -1.56 -16.05
C ALA A 108 -24.89 -1.03 -14.62
N PRO A 109 -25.67 0.05 -14.44
CA PRO A 109 -25.95 0.61 -13.12
C PRO A 109 -26.52 -0.41 -12.11
N GLN A 110 -27.35 -1.36 -12.56
CA GLN A 110 -27.86 -2.41 -11.69
C GLN A 110 -26.79 -3.38 -11.16
N ASP A 111 -25.65 -3.50 -11.85
CA ASP A 111 -24.54 -4.35 -11.41
C ASP A 111 -23.75 -3.71 -10.26
N LEU A 112 -23.97 -2.42 -9.96
CA LEU A 112 -23.15 -1.61 -9.06
C LEU A 112 -23.79 -1.35 -7.68
N THR A 113 -25.00 -1.84 -7.44
CA THR A 113 -25.81 -1.43 -6.27
C THR A 113 -25.15 -1.72 -4.91
N GLU A 114 -24.25 -2.71 -4.87
CA GLU A 114 -23.50 -3.10 -3.67
C GLU A 114 -22.02 -2.66 -3.73
N ASP A 115 -21.61 -2.00 -4.82
CA ASP A 115 -20.25 -1.50 -4.96
C ASP A 115 -20.09 -0.19 -4.18
N SER A 116 -18.89 0.04 -3.65
CA SER A 116 -18.57 1.24 -2.88
C SER A 116 -17.28 1.86 -3.38
N ILE A 117 -17.27 3.17 -3.57
CA ILE A 117 -16.10 3.92 -4.03
C ILE A 117 -15.63 4.86 -2.93
N CYS A 118 -14.34 4.78 -2.61
CA CYS A 118 -13.71 5.61 -1.61
C CYS A 118 -12.48 6.33 -2.19
N PRO A 119 -12.50 7.66 -2.34
CA PRO A 119 -11.32 8.42 -2.72
C PRO A 119 -10.33 8.50 -1.54
N ASN A 120 -9.03 8.34 -1.83
CA ASN A 120 -7.94 8.69 -0.93
C ASN A 120 -7.15 9.85 -1.54
N VAL A 121 -7.52 11.08 -1.15
CA VAL A 121 -6.93 12.31 -1.69
C VAL A 121 -5.45 12.43 -1.35
N THR A 122 -5.03 11.94 -0.18
CA THR A 122 -3.64 11.99 0.28
C THR A 122 -2.73 11.12 -0.57
N GLN A 123 -3.21 9.92 -0.93
CA GLN A 123 -2.49 8.99 -1.79
C GLN A 123 -2.77 9.20 -3.29
N ASN A 124 -3.70 10.10 -3.63
CA ASN A 124 -4.21 10.35 -4.97
C ASN A 124 -4.65 9.05 -5.69
N ILE A 125 -5.48 8.24 -5.02
CA ILE A 125 -6.05 6.98 -5.55
C ILE A 125 -7.54 6.89 -5.25
N PHE A 126 -8.23 5.97 -5.92
CA PHE A 126 -9.54 5.49 -5.52
C PHE A 126 -9.45 4.03 -5.06
N VAL A 127 -10.29 3.66 -4.10
CA VAL A 127 -10.51 2.29 -3.67
C VAL A 127 -11.95 1.90 -3.96
N VAL A 128 -12.13 0.85 -4.74
CA VAL A 128 -13.44 0.29 -5.07
C VAL A 128 -13.59 -1.00 -4.25
N CYS A 129 -14.70 -1.15 -3.56
CA CYS A 129 -15.07 -2.38 -2.87
C CYS A 129 -16.26 -2.99 -3.59
N THR A 130 -16.18 -4.26 -3.95
CA THR A 130 -17.28 -4.97 -4.63
C THR A 130 -17.41 -6.39 -4.07
N PRO A 131 -18.62 -6.87 -3.74
CA PRO A 131 -18.83 -8.28 -3.41
C PRO A 131 -18.77 -9.19 -4.66
N SER A 132 -18.89 -8.61 -5.85
CA SER A 132 -18.97 -9.33 -7.13
C SER A 132 -17.58 -9.61 -7.71
N GLU A 133 -17.25 -10.89 -7.87
CA GLU A 133 -16.03 -11.30 -8.58
C GLU A 133 -16.05 -10.83 -10.05
N ARG A 134 -17.23 -10.86 -10.68
CA ARG A 134 -17.42 -10.37 -12.05
C ARG A 134 -17.02 -8.90 -12.15
N ASN A 135 -17.51 -8.05 -11.25
CA ASN A 135 -17.20 -6.63 -11.24
C ASN A 135 -15.72 -6.40 -10.94
N ALA A 136 -15.17 -7.10 -9.94
CA ALA A 136 -13.75 -7.05 -9.61
C ALA A 136 -12.86 -7.32 -10.83
N ARG A 137 -13.18 -8.38 -11.59
CA ARG A 137 -12.47 -8.72 -12.83
C ARG A 137 -12.66 -7.63 -13.89
N ALA A 138 -13.88 -7.15 -14.09
CA ALA A 138 -14.18 -6.10 -15.06
C ALA A 138 -13.41 -4.81 -14.76
N TYR A 139 -13.36 -4.36 -13.51
CA TYR A 139 -12.58 -3.18 -13.13
C TYR A 139 -11.09 -3.33 -13.45
N THR A 140 -10.52 -4.53 -13.29
CA THR A 140 -9.08 -4.75 -13.50
C THR A 140 -8.65 -4.73 -14.95
N THR A 141 -9.59 -4.81 -15.91
CA THR A 141 -9.28 -4.64 -17.34
C THR A 141 -9.24 -3.16 -17.76
N VAL A 142 -9.72 -2.25 -16.91
CA VAL A 142 -9.77 -0.81 -17.21
C VAL A 142 -8.36 -0.22 -17.24
N GLN A 143 -8.01 0.40 -18.36
CA GLN A 143 -6.72 1.08 -18.56
C GLN A 143 -6.85 2.60 -18.71
N GLN A 144 -8.06 3.09 -18.98
CA GLN A 144 -8.33 4.51 -19.21
C GLN A 144 -9.71 4.89 -18.67
N LEU A 145 -9.84 6.13 -18.22
CA LEU A 145 -11.08 6.74 -17.76
C LEU A 145 -11.30 8.06 -18.49
N ARG A 146 -12.52 8.28 -18.98
CA ARG A 146 -12.93 9.57 -19.54
C ARG A 146 -13.69 10.36 -18.48
N LEU A 147 -13.03 11.37 -17.93
CA LEU A 147 -13.61 12.28 -16.95
C LEU A 147 -13.83 13.64 -17.62
N ARG A 148 -15.09 14.01 -17.81
CA ARG A 148 -15.50 15.16 -18.64
C ARG A 148 -14.92 14.99 -20.05
N ASP A 149 -14.17 15.97 -20.54
CA ASP A 149 -13.58 15.95 -21.88
C ASP A 149 -12.15 15.41 -21.92
N THR A 150 -11.62 14.93 -20.80
CA THR A 150 -10.23 14.47 -20.70
C THR A 150 -10.16 12.96 -20.48
N LEU A 151 -9.27 12.32 -21.22
CA LEU A 151 -8.95 10.90 -21.08
C LEU A 151 -7.70 10.75 -20.19
N TYR A 152 -7.82 9.98 -19.12
CA TYR A 152 -6.73 9.70 -18.20
C TYR A 152 -6.38 8.22 -18.23
N ARG A 153 -5.09 7.88 -18.27
CA ARG A 153 -4.68 6.49 -18.04
C ARG A 153 -4.85 6.15 -16.57
N VAL A 154 -5.13 4.87 -16.31
CA VAL A 154 -5.22 4.31 -14.96
C VAL A 154 -4.48 2.99 -14.87
N ALA A 155 -3.93 2.71 -13.70
CA ALA A 155 -3.48 1.37 -13.33
C ALA A 155 -4.46 0.82 -12.29
N VAL A 156 -5.18 -0.24 -12.64
CA VAL A 156 -6.18 -0.88 -11.79
C VAL A 156 -5.71 -2.25 -11.38
N TYR A 157 -5.77 -2.56 -10.09
CA TYR A 157 -5.34 -3.86 -9.58
C TYR A 157 -6.03 -4.20 -8.25
N PRO A 158 -6.24 -5.48 -7.95
CA PRO A 158 -6.79 -5.90 -6.66
C PRO A 158 -5.84 -5.55 -5.51
N ALA A 159 -6.34 -5.26 -4.32
CA ALA A 159 -5.60 -5.17 -3.06
C ALA A 159 -5.65 -6.52 -2.31
N PRO A 160 -4.73 -6.76 -1.36
CA PRO A 160 -4.80 -7.95 -0.51
C PRO A 160 -6.06 -7.95 0.35
N LEU A 161 -6.44 -9.14 0.83
CA LEU A 161 -7.48 -9.30 1.83
C LEU A 161 -7.07 -8.63 3.15
N ASP A 162 -8.07 -8.24 3.93
CA ASP A 162 -7.94 -7.54 5.22
C ASP A 162 -7.11 -8.30 6.25
N ASP A 163 -7.03 -9.62 6.11
CA ASP A 163 -6.39 -10.55 7.02
C ASP A 163 -5.05 -11.05 6.48
N THR A 164 -4.35 -10.21 5.72
CA THR A 164 -3.06 -10.56 5.13
C THR A 164 -1.98 -9.55 5.45
N CYS A 165 -0.74 -10.00 5.40
CA CYS A 165 0.40 -9.17 5.69
C CYS A 165 1.61 -9.48 4.82
N LYS A 166 2.64 -8.64 4.89
CA LYS A 166 3.78 -8.71 3.99
C LYS A 166 5.10 -8.84 4.72
N GLY A 167 5.87 -9.86 4.35
CA GLY A 167 7.28 -9.97 4.70
C GLY A 167 8.19 -9.68 3.51
N VAL A 168 9.48 -9.50 3.81
CA VAL A 168 10.57 -9.32 2.86
C VAL A 168 11.68 -10.28 3.22
N ILE A 169 12.13 -11.01 2.21
CA ILE A 169 13.40 -11.73 2.21
C ILE A 169 14.40 -10.98 1.34
N ARG A 170 15.70 -11.14 1.63
CA ARG A 170 16.80 -10.45 0.94
C ARG A 170 17.88 -11.46 0.54
N GLY A 171 18.72 -11.07 -0.41
CA GLY A 171 19.80 -11.91 -0.91
C GLY A 171 19.32 -12.99 -1.87
N ILE A 172 18.23 -12.74 -2.60
CA ILE A 172 17.68 -13.68 -3.59
C ILE A 172 18.21 -13.34 -4.98
N ASP A 173 18.80 -14.32 -5.66
CA ASP A 173 19.43 -14.17 -6.97
C ASP A 173 18.50 -13.53 -8.00
N LEU A 174 19.05 -12.68 -8.86
CA LEU A 174 18.28 -11.85 -9.80
C LEU A 174 17.78 -12.63 -11.03
N ASP A 175 18.36 -13.79 -11.31
CA ASP A 175 18.00 -14.68 -12.41
C ASP A 175 16.68 -15.42 -12.17
N LEU A 176 16.27 -15.57 -10.90
CA LEU A 176 14.97 -16.14 -10.53
C LEU A 176 13.82 -15.21 -10.93
N ASN A 177 12.99 -15.69 -11.86
CA ASN A 177 11.77 -15.02 -12.30
C ASN A 177 10.59 -15.22 -11.31
N ASP A 178 9.51 -14.47 -11.50
CA ASP A 178 8.36 -14.49 -10.58
C ASP A 178 7.71 -15.89 -10.42
N ASN A 179 7.69 -16.71 -11.47
CA ASN A 179 7.14 -18.07 -11.40
C ASN A 179 8.05 -19.00 -10.58
N GLN A 180 9.36 -18.95 -10.82
CA GLN A 180 10.34 -19.72 -10.05
C GLN A 180 10.33 -19.33 -8.57
N LEU A 181 10.27 -18.02 -8.28
CA LEU A 181 10.11 -17.53 -6.90
C LEU A 181 8.86 -18.12 -6.25
N ARG A 182 7.74 -18.15 -6.98
CA ARG A 182 6.48 -18.72 -6.49
C ARG A 182 6.60 -20.19 -6.17
N GLU A 183 7.20 -20.98 -7.05
CA GLU A 183 7.41 -22.42 -6.84
C GLU A 183 8.31 -22.71 -5.65
N LEU A 184 9.34 -21.89 -5.42
CA LEU A 184 10.28 -22.05 -4.31
C LEU A 184 9.70 -21.65 -2.96
N ILE A 185 8.78 -20.67 -2.92
CA ILE A 185 8.34 -20.02 -1.67
C ILE A 185 6.90 -20.38 -1.32
N VAL A 186 5.98 -20.44 -2.28
CA VAL A 186 4.56 -20.69 -2.04
C VAL A 186 4.31 -22.20 -1.99
N THR A 187 4.77 -22.83 -0.93
CA THR A 187 4.76 -24.30 -0.75
C THR A 187 4.12 -24.70 0.59
N LYS A 188 3.87 -26.00 0.77
CA LYS A 188 3.38 -26.56 2.05
C LYS A 188 4.30 -26.26 3.25
N ARG A 189 5.59 -25.95 3.00
CA ARG A 189 6.55 -25.59 4.05
C ARG A 189 6.37 -24.16 4.56
N ASN A 190 5.70 -23.30 3.79
CA ASN A 190 5.30 -21.95 4.17
C ASN A 190 3.77 -21.85 4.09
N PRO A 191 3.01 -22.49 5.00
CA PRO A 191 1.57 -22.69 4.84
C PRO A 191 0.76 -21.38 4.80
N SER A 192 1.27 -20.30 5.38
CA SER A 192 0.64 -18.99 5.30
C SER A 192 1.02 -18.20 4.05
N ALA A 193 2.06 -18.57 3.29
CA ALA A 193 2.47 -17.83 2.10
C ALA A 193 1.42 -17.98 0.98
N LEU A 194 0.89 -16.85 0.50
CA LEU A 194 -0.15 -16.79 -0.53
C LEU A 194 0.44 -16.44 -1.90
N GLU A 195 1.39 -15.52 -1.92
CA GLU A 195 1.97 -14.95 -3.14
C GLU A 195 3.36 -14.39 -2.88
N VAL A 196 4.13 -14.23 -3.95
CA VAL A 196 5.47 -13.65 -3.89
C VAL A 196 5.72 -12.70 -5.06
N LYS A 197 6.52 -11.65 -4.84
CA LYS A 197 6.90 -10.71 -5.89
C LYS A 197 8.25 -10.06 -5.64
N ARG A 198 9.11 -10.01 -6.65
CA ARG A 198 10.39 -9.28 -6.55
C ARG A 198 10.18 -7.77 -6.46
N ILE A 199 10.97 -7.11 -5.62
CA ILE A 199 10.98 -5.65 -5.54
C ILE A 199 11.88 -5.10 -6.65
N LYS A 200 11.28 -4.69 -7.76
CA LYS A 200 12.01 -4.16 -8.93
C LYS A 200 13.13 -5.13 -9.36
N ASN A 201 14.27 -4.61 -9.79
CA ASN A 201 15.47 -5.40 -10.06
C ASN A 201 16.42 -5.39 -8.85
N THR A 202 15.96 -5.91 -7.71
CA THR A 202 16.77 -6.01 -6.49
C THR A 202 16.78 -7.44 -5.95
N PRO A 203 17.77 -7.80 -5.11
CA PRO A 203 17.78 -9.08 -4.40
C PRO A 203 16.72 -9.23 -3.31
N ALA A 204 15.77 -8.29 -3.21
CA ALA A 204 14.71 -8.30 -2.21
C ALA A 204 13.39 -8.75 -2.82
N VAL A 205 12.71 -9.64 -2.11
CA VAL A 205 11.46 -10.27 -2.55
C VAL A 205 10.41 -10.09 -1.45
N THR A 206 9.22 -9.65 -1.82
CA THR A 206 8.07 -9.49 -0.91
C THR A 206 7.23 -10.76 -0.94
N ILE A 207 6.79 -11.24 0.22
CA ILE A 207 5.90 -12.39 0.36
C ILE A 207 4.63 -11.91 1.05
N LEU A 208 3.46 -12.30 0.55
CA LEU A 208 2.22 -12.12 1.28
C LEU A 208 1.91 -13.36 2.09
N PHE A 209 1.57 -13.14 3.36
CA PHE A 209 1.10 -14.16 4.25
C PHE A 209 -0.38 -13.96 4.57
N GLN A 210 -1.09 -15.06 4.71
CA GLN A 210 -2.35 -15.14 5.43
C GLN A 210 -2.09 -14.89 6.91
N GLY A 211 -2.95 -14.07 7.53
CA GLY A 211 -2.84 -13.61 8.89
C GLY A 211 -2.09 -12.28 9.04
N MET A 212 -2.05 -11.80 10.27
CA MET A 212 -1.45 -10.52 10.68
C MET A 212 -0.10 -10.72 11.37
N GLN A 213 0.66 -11.76 10.98
CA GLN A 213 2.00 -12.04 11.52
C GLN A 213 2.94 -12.45 10.40
N VAL A 214 4.11 -11.81 10.33
CA VAL A 214 5.18 -12.19 9.41
C VAL A 214 6.06 -13.21 10.11
N PRO A 215 6.28 -14.40 9.53
CA PRO A 215 7.25 -15.35 10.07
C PRO A 215 8.66 -14.77 10.07
N ASN A 216 9.46 -15.07 11.10
CA ASN A 216 10.87 -14.62 11.15
C ASN A 216 11.76 -15.29 10.09
N TYR A 217 11.35 -16.47 9.62
CA TYR A 217 12.06 -17.25 8.61
C TYR A 217 11.06 -17.91 7.66
N VAL A 218 11.48 -18.10 6.42
CA VAL A 218 10.71 -18.81 5.41
C VAL A 218 11.60 -19.76 4.63
N TYR A 219 10.99 -20.81 4.09
CA TYR A 219 11.67 -21.66 3.13
C TYR A 219 11.70 -21.00 1.75
N CYS A 220 12.86 -21.04 1.10
CA CYS A 220 13.03 -20.74 -0.31
C CYS A 220 13.72 -21.95 -0.94
N GLY A 221 12.93 -22.85 -1.53
CA GLY A 221 13.39 -24.19 -1.89
C GLY A 221 13.79 -24.99 -0.64
N ALA A 222 15.04 -25.43 -0.58
CA ALA A 222 15.60 -26.13 0.58
C ALA A 222 16.14 -25.17 1.66
N SER A 223 16.43 -23.92 1.31
CA SER A 223 17.09 -22.94 2.18
C SER A 223 16.10 -22.27 3.14
N ILE A 224 16.57 -21.94 4.35
CA ILE A 224 15.83 -21.15 5.34
C ILE A 224 16.38 -19.72 5.30
N VAL A 225 15.54 -18.75 4.97
CA VAL A 225 15.94 -17.35 4.79
C VAL A 225 15.21 -16.47 5.80
N ARG A 226 15.93 -15.51 6.39
CA ARG A 226 15.34 -14.52 7.29
C ARG A 226 14.30 -13.70 6.55
N CYS A 227 13.11 -13.63 7.12
CA CYS A 227 12.01 -12.83 6.66
C CYS A 227 11.74 -11.73 7.69
N THR A 228 11.58 -10.50 7.20
CA THR A 228 11.32 -9.32 8.03
C THR A 228 10.06 -8.63 7.56
N LEU A 229 9.35 -7.95 8.45
CA LEU A 229 8.18 -7.16 8.10
C LEU A 229 8.48 -6.18 6.94
N PHE A 230 7.63 -6.18 5.91
CA PHE A 230 7.68 -5.19 4.85
C PHE A 230 7.20 -3.85 5.40
N ARG A 231 8.14 -2.93 5.64
CA ARG A 231 7.80 -1.55 6.02
C ARG A 231 7.72 -0.69 4.77
N ARG A 232 6.52 -0.18 4.49
CA ARG A 232 6.35 0.81 3.41
C ARG A 232 6.91 2.15 3.89
N HIS A 233 7.96 2.63 3.23
CA HIS A 233 8.48 3.96 3.51
C HIS A 233 7.46 5.02 3.05
N THR A 234 7.29 6.08 3.84
CA THR A 234 6.55 7.25 3.42
C THR A 234 7.22 7.87 2.20
N GLU A 235 6.52 7.82 1.07
CA GLU A 235 7.04 8.33 -0.18
C GLU A 235 6.90 9.85 -0.19
N VAL A 236 8.04 10.55 -0.29
CA VAL A 236 8.07 11.88 -0.90
C VAL A 236 7.92 11.66 -2.39
N CYS A 237 6.94 12.32 -3.00
CA CYS A 237 6.75 12.26 -4.43
C CYS A 237 7.98 12.84 -5.14
N TYR A 238 8.67 12.05 -5.95
CA TYR A 238 9.85 12.51 -6.68
C TYR A 238 9.55 13.60 -7.72
N ASN A 239 8.31 13.68 -8.20
CA ASN A 239 7.88 14.70 -9.17
C ASN A 239 7.64 16.03 -8.48
N CYS A 240 6.69 16.11 -7.55
CA CYS A 240 6.28 17.39 -6.97
C CYS A 240 6.85 17.67 -5.57
N GLY A 241 7.51 16.71 -4.91
CA GLY A 241 8.09 16.85 -3.57
C GLY A 241 7.09 16.82 -2.40
N ASN A 242 5.82 16.53 -2.66
CA ASN A 242 4.80 16.42 -1.60
C ASN A 242 4.77 15.00 -1.02
N LEU A 243 4.32 14.89 0.23
CA LEU A 243 4.17 13.61 0.92
C LEU A 243 2.83 12.94 0.55
N GLY A 244 2.78 11.62 0.72
CA GLY A 244 1.53 10.85 0.71
C GLY A 244 1.25 10.06 -0.54
N HIS A 245 1.79 10.50 -1.67
CA HIS A 245 1.54 9.86 -2.95
C HIS A 245 2.84 9.54 -3.68
N ARG A 246 2.71 8.64 -4.64
CA ARG A 246 3.83 8.16 -5.46
C ARG A 246 3.96 9.05 -6.69
N ALA A 247 5.16 9.11 -7.27
CA ALA A 247 5.41 9.88 -8.50
C ALA A 247 4.46 9.48 -9.65
N ASP A 248 4.14 8.20 -9.77
CA ASP A 248 3.30 7.68 -10.83
C ASP A 248 1.82 8.09 -10.70
N VAL A 249 1.37 8.49 -9.51
CA VAL A 249 0.02 9.04 -9.26
C VAL A 249 0.08 10.52 -8.88
N CYS A 250 1.11 11.24 -9.31
CA CYS A 250 1.26 12.65 -8.94
C CYS A 250 0.17 13.51 -9.60
N PRO A 251 -0.60 14.32 -8.84
CA PRO A 251 -1.57 15.25 -9.42
C PRO A 251 -0.91 16.48 -10.06
N ASN A 252 0.37 16.73 -9.77
CA ASN A 252 1.13 17.86 -10.31
C ASN A 252 2.46 17.37 -10.90
N PRO A 253 2.44 16.56 -11.97
CA PRO A 253 3.64 15.91 -12.50
C PRO A 253 4.66 16.89 -13.08
N ASN A 254 4.21 18.08 -13.49
CA ASN A 254 5.04 19.12 -14.11
C ASN A 254 5.61 20.13 -13.09
N THR A 255 5.32 19.97 -11.80
CA THR A 255 5.92 20.83 -10.77
C THR A 255 7.38 20.46 -10.58
N THR A 256 8.28 21.45 -10.66
CA THR A 256 9.67 21.29 -10.27
C THR A 256 9.86 21.60 -8.79
N TRP A 257 10.82 20.94 -8.14
CA TRP A 257 11.17 21.22 -6.75
C TRP A 257 12.64 20.88 -6.47
N CYS A 258 13.22 21.54 -5.48
CA CYS A 258 14.58 21.24 -5.03
C CYS A 258 14.59 20.08 -4.04
N ARG A 259 15.29 18.99 -4.37
CA ARG A 259 15.41 17.80 -3.51
C ARG A 259 16.27 18.06 -2.26
N THR A 260 17.14 19.05 -2.32
CA THR A 260 18.03 19.42 -1.22
C THR A 260 17.28 20.18 -0.14
N CYS A 261 16.49 21.20 -0.50
CA CYS A 261 15.87 22.11 0.47
C CYS A 261 14.33 22.08 0.51
N GLY A 262 13.67 21.38 -0.43
CA GLY A 262 12.21 21.28 -0.49
C GLY A 262 11.50 22.41 -1.24
N LEU A 263 12.21 23.44 -1.71
CA LEU A 263 11.63 24.60 -2.39
C LEU A 263 10.89 24.20 -3.68
N LYS A 264 9.64 24.65 -3.83
CA LYS A 264 8.85 24.47 -5.06
C LYS A 264 9.25 25.51 -6.11
N THR A 265 9.32 25.09 -7.36
CA THR A 265 9.66 25.94 -8.51
C THR A 265 10.89 26.82 -8.22
N PRO A 266 12.04 26.21 -7.85
CA PRO A 266 13.23 26.97 -7.52
C PRO A 266 13.74 27.76 -8.74
N PRO A 267 14.29 28.97 -8.54
CA PRO A 267 15.03 29.67 -9.59
C PRO A 267 16.19 28.82 -10.13
N GLU A 268 16.60 29.08 -11.38
CA GLU A 268 17.83 28.52 -11.92
C GLU A 268 19.02 28.90 -11.01
N ASN A 269 19.88 27.93 -10.70
CA ASN A 269 21.05 28.08 -9.83
C ASN A 269 20.77 28.59 -8.39
N HIS A 270 19.56 28.34 -7.85
CA HIS A 270 19.28 28.71 -6.46
C HIS A 270 20.28 28.06 -5.47
N GLN A 271 20.85 28.87 -4.58
CA GLN A 271 21.66 28.38 -3.48
C GLN A 271 20.75 27.99 -2.31
N CYS A 272 20.95 26.82 -1.73
CA CYS A 272 20.11 26.36 -0.62
C CYS A 272 20.88 25.50 0.38
N LYS A 273 20.31 25.39 1.60
CA LYS A 273 20.80 24.49 2.64
C LYS A 273 19.94 23.21 2.67
N PRO A 274 20.54 22.04 2.97
CA PRO A 274 19.79 20.80 3.10
C PRO A 274 18.67 20.89 4.13
N HIS A 275 17.48 20.46 3.75
CA HIS A 275 16.30 20.40 4.60
C HIS A 275 15.39 19.25 4.15
N CYS A 276 15.14 18.31 5.07
CA CYS A 276 14.34 17.13 4.78
C CYS A 276 12.85 17.42 5.00
N THR A 277 12.03 17.31 3.96
CA THR A 277 10.58 17.57 4.07
C THR A 277 9.82 16.50 4.87
N LEU A 278 10.45 15.35 5.14
CA LEU A 278 9.88 14.28 5.98
C LEU A 278 10.10 14.53 7.47
N CYS A 279 11.35 14.78 7.88
CA CYS A 279 11.76 14.84 9.28
C CYS A 279 12.31 16.22 9.70
N GLY A 280 12.26 17.23 8.84
CA GLY A 280 12.75 18.59 9.10
C GLY A 280 14.26 18.70 9.34
N GLY A 281 15.01 17.60 9.23
CA GLY A 281 16.44 17.55 9.54
C GLY A 281 17.33 18.26 8.52
N PRO A 282 18.60 18.53 8.86
CA PRO A 282 19.56 19.24 8.01
C PRO A 282 20.23 18.33 6.97
N HIS A 283 19.42 17.56 6.25
CA HIS A 283 19.87 16.66 5.19
C HIS A 283 18.89 16.70 4.01
N PRO A 284 19.29 16.29 2.79
CA PRO A 284 18.40 16.23 1.64
C PRO A 284 17.19 15.32 1.90
N THR A 285 16.09 15.63 1.24
CA THR A 285 14.90 14.78 1.33
C THR A 285 15.15 13.44 0.64
N ALA A 286 14.78 12.34 1.30
CA ALA A 286 15.03 10.94 0.88
C ALA A 286 16.49 10.47 0.96
N ASP A 287 17.34 11.22 1.66
CA ASP A 287 18.62 10.70 2.14
C ASP A 287 18.42 9.58 3.18
N LYS A 288 19.37 8.64 3.27
CA LYS A 288 19.32 7.47 4.16
C LYS A 288 20.04 7.67 5.49
N ASP A 289 20.65 8.84 5.68
CA ASP A 289 21.34 9.25 6.91
C ASP A 289 20.40 9.40 8.11
#